data_AF-A0A964N1L9-F1
#
_entry.id   AF-A0A964N1L9-F1
#
_cell.length_a   1.000
_cell.length_b   1.000
_cell.length_c   1.000
_cell.angle_alpha   90.00
_cell.angle_beta   90.00
_cell.angle_gamma   90.00
#
_symmetry.space_group_name_H-M   'P 1'
#
loop_
_entity.id
_entity.type
_entity.pdbx_description
1 polymer ?
#
loop_
_entity_poly.entity_id
_entity_poly.type
_entity_poly.pdbx_seq_one_letter_code
_entity_poly.pdbx_strand_id
1 'polypeptide(L)'
;MSKNPVVIALLTTVLFAGTLGVLIAVAGFGIIRVFEEMMEALGVLPVRWGENNVIVLLELAGALSVPAVLWFSVWFYRKALAAERVLTAQEAAADAKSSSSPAV
;
A
#
# COMPACT_ATOMS: atom_id res chain seq x y z
N MET A 1 26.07 4.95 3.16
CA MET A 1 24.98 3.96 3.27
C MET A 1 24.78 3.38 1.88
N SER A 2 24.90 2.06 1.73
CA SER A 2 25.08 1.39 0.44
C SER A 2 24.00 1.78 -0.59
N LYS A 3 24.43 2.20 -1.78
CA LYS A 3 23.62 2.37 -3.01
C LYS A 3 23.06 1.02 -3.50
N ASN A 4 22.34 0.28 -2.66
CA ASN A 4 21.73 -0.98 -3.07
C ASN A 4 20.27 -0.72 -3.45
N PRO A 5 19.94 -0.70 -4.75
CA PRO A 5 18.59 -0.35 -5.24
C PRO A 5 17.51 -1.29 -4.70
N VAL A 6 17.89 -2.52 -4.31
CA VAL A 6 16.96 -3.49 -3.72
C VAL A 6 16.50 -3.06 -2.32
N VAL A 7 17.40 -2.48 -1.52
CA VAL A 7 17.09 -2.06 -0.14
C VAL A 7 16.16 -0.85 -0.14
N ILE A 8 16.41 0.11 -1.03
CA ILE A 8 15.58 1.32 -1.18
C ILE A 8 14.17 0.94 -1.68
N ALA A 9 14.09 0.08 -2.70
CA ALA A 9 12.82 -0.43 -3.20
C ALA A 9 12.03 -1.21 -2.13
N LEU A 10 12.72 -1.96 -1.27
CA LEU A 10 12.08 -2.71 -0.19
C LEU A 10 11.51 -1.77 0.89
N LEU A 11 12.30 -0.82 1.38
CA LEU A 11 11.85 0.14 2.41
C LEU A 11 10.67 0.99 1.93
N THR A 12 10.74 1.49 0.69
CA THR A 12 9.64 2.25 0.09
C THR A 12 8.38 1.40 -0.07
N THR A 13 8.53 0.12 -0.44
CA THR A 13 7.39 -0.81 -0.51
C THR A 13 6.76 -1.06 0.86
N VAL A 14 7.56 -1.23 1.92
CA VAL A 14 7.03 -1.44 3.28
C VAL A 14 6.22 -0.22 3.75
N LEU A 15 6.76 0.98 3.54
CA LEU A 15 6.06 2.23 3.89
C LEU A 15 4.75 2.39 3.08
N PHE A 16 4.80 2.08 1.79
CA PHE A 16 3.61 2.07 0.93
C PHE A 16 2.58 1.06 1.40
N ALA A 17 2.99 -0.19 1.67
CA ALA A 17 2.12 -1.26 2.14
C ALA A 17 1.43 -0.91 3.46
N GLY A 18 2.19 -0.35 4.41
CA GLY A 18 1.65 0.09 5.70
C GLY A 18 0.59 1.19 5.53
N THR A 19 0.90 2.22 4.75
CA THR A 19 -0.02 3.33 4.52
C THR A 19 -1.28 2.87 3.77
N LEU A 20 -1.10 2.10 2.70
CA LEU A 20 -2.20 1.55 1.91
C LEU A 20 -3.07 0.61 2.74
N GLY A 21 -2.47 -0.23 3.58
CA GLY A 21 -3.19 -1.15 4.44
C GLY A 21 -4.14 -0.46 5.40
N VAL A 22 -3.68 0.60 6.05
CA VAL A 22 -4.54 1.42 6.92
C VAL A 22 -5.69 2.04 6.12
N LEU A 23 -5.40 2.64 4.96
CA LEU A 23 -6.43 3.29 4.14
C LEU A 23 -7.50 2.30 3.63
N ILE A 24 -7.08 1.13 3.14
CA ILE A 24 -8.02 0.11 2.64
C ILE A 24 -8.85 -0.45 3.80
N ALA A 25 -8.24 -0.72 4.95
CA ALA A 25 -8.97 -1.25 6.11
C ALA A 25 -10.03 -0.25 6.60
N VAL A 26 -9.69 1.05 6.71
CA VAL A 26 -10.64 2.09 7.13
C VAL A 26 -11.75 2.28 6.09
N ALA A 27 -11.42 2.32 4.80
CA ALA A 27 -12.41 2.41 3.74
C ALA A 27 -13.34 1.20 3.70
N GLY A 28 -12.78 -0.01 3.86
CA GLY A 28 -13.52 -1.26 3.92
C GLY A 28 -14.48 -1.31 5.11
N PHE A 29 -14.03 -0.85 6.29
CA PHE A 29 -14.90 -0.73 7.47
C PHE A 29 -16.09 0.22 7.21
N GLY A 30 -15.85 1.37 6.56
CA GLY A 30 -16.92 2.30 6.19
C GLY A 30 -17.95 1.67 5.25
N ILE A 31 -17.49 0.93 4.23
CA ILE A 31 -18.39 0.20 3.30
C ILE A 31 -19.22 -0.84 4.06
N ILE A 32 -18.58 -1.62 4.93
CA ILE A 32 -19.26 -2.64 5.73
C ILE A 32 -20.34 -2.02 6.62
N ARG A 33 -20.06 -0.86 7.23
CA ARG A 33 -21.06 -0.12 8.04
C ARG A 33 -22.26 0.32 7.22
N VAL A 34 -22.06 0.88 6.03
CA VAL A 34 -23.16 1.27 5.15
C VAL A 34 -24.00 0.06 4.76
N PHE A 35 -23.36 -1.07 4.40
CA PHE A 35 -24.07 -2.30 4.08
C PHE A 35 -24.86 -2.85 5.27
N GLU A 36 -24.30 -2.75 6.48
CA GLU A 36 -24.96 -3.18 7.70
C GLU A 36 -26.20 -2.34 8.00
N GLU A 37 -26.11 -1.01 7.96
CA GLU A 37 -27.27 -0.11 8.11
C GLU A 37 -28.36 -0.40 7.06
N MET A 38 -27.96 -0.70 5.82
CA MET A 38 -28.91 -1.11 4.77
C MET A 38 -29.61 -2.43 5.11
N MET A 39 -28.87 -3.41 5.64
CA MET A 39 -29.41 -4.72 5.99
C MET A 39 -30.31 -4.68 7.24
N GLU A 40 -30.03 -3.77 8.19
CA GLU A 40 -30.94 -3.44 9.29
C GLU A 40 -32.23 -2.82 8.76
N ALA A 41 -32.13 -1.85 7.84
CA ALA A 41 -33.30 -1.20 7.22
C ALA A 41 -34.18 -2.17 6.43
N LEU A 42 -33.59 -3.21 5.84
CA LEU A 42 -34.30 -4.29 5.15
C LEU A 42 -34.87 -5.37 6.10
N GLY A 43 -34.60 -5.27 7.41
CA GLY A 43 -35.04 -6.22 8.42
C GLY A 43 -34.31 -7.56 8.39
N VAL A 44 -33.18 -7.65 7.68
CA VAL A 44 -32.37 -8.87 7.62
C VAL A 44 -31.47 -8.99 8.85
N LEU A 45 -30.99 -7.87 9.38
CA LEU A 45 -30.23 -7.80 10.62
C LEU A 45 -31.07 -7.22 11.76
N PRO A 46 -30.87 -7.69 13.01
CA PRO A 46 -31.51 -7.09 14.17
C PRO A 46 -30.95 -5.69 14.42
N VAL A 47 -31.79 -4.81 14.97
CA VAL A 47 -31.44 -3.41 15.26
C VAL A 47 -30.20 -3.32 16.15
N ARG A 48 -29.23 -2.48 15.75
CA ARG A 48 -27.95 -2.24 16.43
C ARG A 48 -27.03 -3.46 16.46
N TRP A 49 -27.11 -4.34 15.46
CA TRP A 49 -26.23 -5.50 15.37
C TRP A 49 -24.77 -5.08 15.21
N GLY A 50 -24.46 -4.11 14.36
CA GLY A 50 -23.10 -3.62 14.12
C GLY A 50 -22.49 -2.90 15.32
N GLU A 51 -23.30 -2.24 16.15
CA GLU A 51 -22.84 -1.65 17.40
C GLU A 51 -22.48 -2.70 18.46
N ASN A 52 -23.18 -3.83 18.46
CA ASN A 52 -22.91 -4.93 19.38
C ASN A 52 -21.74 -5.80 18.92
N ASN A 53 -21.40 -5.78 17.63
CA ASN A 53 -20.40 -6.65 17.01
C ASN A 53 -19.27 -5.88 16.29
N VAL A 54 -18.89 -4.71 16.81
CA VAL A 54 -17.86 -3.84 16.18
C VAL A 54 -16.54 -4.57 15.94
N ILE A 55 -16.12 -5.45 16.86
CA ILE A 55 -14.88 -6.23 16.71
C ILE A 55 -14.96 -7.14 15.48
N VAL A 56 -16.09 -7.81 15.27
CA VAL A 56 -16.30 -8.68 14.10
C VAL A 56 -16.25 -7.88 12.80
N LEU A 57 -16.86 -6.69 12.79
CA LEU A 57 -16.80 -5.79 11.62
C LEU A 57 -15.37 -5.34 11.32
N LEU A 58 -14.58 -5.04 12.35
CA LEU A 58 -13.18 -4.66 12.21
C LEU A 58 -12.32 -5.83 11.69
N GLU A 59 -12.52 -7.04 12.23
CA GLU A 59 -11.82 -8.24 11.77
C GLU A 59 -12.16 -8.57 10.32
N LEU A 60 -13.43 -8.46 9.93
CA LEU A 60 -13.87 -8.64 8.55
C LEU A 60 -13.24 -7.61 7.62
N ALA A 61 -13.25 -6.33 8.00
CA ALA A 61 -12.61 -5.26 7.23
C ALA A 61 -11.10 -5.53 7.05
N GLY A 62 -10.43 -5.93 8.14
CA GLY A 62 -9.03 -6.32 8.13
C GLY A 62 -8.77 -7.51 7.20
N ALA A 63 -9.50 -8.61 7.38
CA ALA A 63 -9.33 -9.83 6.60
C ALA A 63 -9.57 -9.60 5.09
N LEU A 64 -10.58 -8.81 4.73
CA LEU A 64 -10.88 -8.46 3.34
C LEU A 64 -9.82 -7.54 2.73
N SER A 65 -9.15 -6.71 3.53
CA SER A 65 -8.08 -5.81 3.06
C SER A 65 -6.76 -6.53 2.78
N VAL A 66 -6.45 -7.62 3.48
CA VAL A 66 -5.14 -8.31 3.40
C VAL A 66 -4.78 -8.73 1.96
N PRO A 67 -5.66 -9.40 1.19
CA PRO A 67 -5.32 -9.81 -0.17
C PRO A 67 -5.01 -8.62 -1.09
N ALA A 68 -5.77 -7.53 -0.95
CA ALA A 68 -5.56 -6.32 -1.74
C ALA A 68 -4.19 -5.69 -1.42
N VAL A 69 -3.86 -5.54 -0.13
CA VAL A 69 -2.58 -4.97 0.31
C VAL A 69 -1.41 -5.82 -0.17
N LEU A 70 -1.50 -7.15 -0.04
CA LEU A 70 -0.45 -8.07 -0.52
C LEU A 70 -0.23 -7.92 -2.03
N TRP A 71 -1.31 -7.91 -2.81
CA TRP A 71 -1.24 -7.74 -4.26
C TRP A 71 -0.58 -6.41 -4.66
N PHE A 72 -1.07 -5.30 -4.10
CA PHE A 72 -0.52 -3.97 -4.38
C PHE A 72 0.92 -3.82 -3.93
N SER A 73 1.31 -4.44 -2.82
CA SER A 73 2.70 -4.44 -2.34
C SER A 73 3.65 -5.13 -3.33
N VAL A 74 3.27 -6.31 -3.83
CA VAL A 74 4.07 -7.04 -4.83
C VAL A 74 4.15 -6.26 -6.14
N TRP A 75 3.04 -5.69 -6.59
CA TRP A 75 3.01 -4.86 -7.79
C TRP A 75 3.90 -3.61 -7.65
N PHE A 76 3.80 -2.91 -6.52
CA PHE A 76 4.57 -1.70 -6.24
C PHE A 76 6.07 -1.99 -6.15
N TYR A 77 6.46 -3.08 -5.47
CA TYR A 77 7.86 -3.50 -5.38
C TYR A 77 8.50 -3.71 -6.75
N ARG A 78 7.79 -4.35 -7.68
CA ARG A 78 8.26 -4.54 -9.06
C ARG A 78 8.47 -3.21 -9.78
N LYS A 79 7.61 -2.23 -9.54
CA LYS A 79 7.72 -0.87 -10.11
C LYS A 79 8.86 -0.08 -9.48
N ALA A 80 9.02 -0.15 -8.16
CA ALA A 80 10.11 0.50 -7.43
C ALA A 80 11.47 -0.02 -7.91
N LEU A 81 11.64 -1.34 -8.06
CA LEU A 81 12.87 -1.92 -8.60
C LEU A 81 13.17 -1.45 -10.03
N ALA A 82 12.15 -1.33 -10.89
CA ALA A 82 12.35 -0.84 -12.25
C ALA A 82 12.79 0.64 -12.24
N ALA A 83 12.18 1.48 -11.40
CA ALA A 83 12.54 2.89 -11.27
C ALA A 83 13.97 3.08 -10.74
N GLU A 84 14.34 2.35 -9.69
CA GLU A 84 15.69 2.41 -9.09
C GLU A 84 16.79 2.02 -10.08
N ARG A 85 16.55 1.01 -10.93
CA ARG A 85 17.50 0.62 -11.99
C ARG A 85 17.73 1.72 -13.02
N VAL A 86 16.67 2.43 -13.41
CA VAL A 86 16.76 3.56 -14.35
C VAL A 86 17.53 4.72 -13.74
N LEU A 87 17.23 5.06 -12.48
CA LEU A 87 17.93 6.13 -11.77
C LEU A 87 19.41 5.82 -11.59
N THR A 88 19.76 4.58 -11.22
CA THR A 88 21.16 4.15 -11.09
C THR A 88 21.92 4.29 -12.42
N ALA A 89 21.29 3.94 -13.54
CA ALA A 89 21.90 4.09 -14.86
C ALA A 89 22.09 5.57 -15.25
N GLN A 90 21.15 6.44 -14.89
CA GLN A 90 21.26 7.89 -15.11
C GLN A 90 22.34 8.52 -14.25
N GLU A 91 22.46 8.13 -12.97
CA GLU A 91 23.56 8.56 -12.10
C GLU A 91 24.91 8.18 -12.69
N ALA A 92 25.08 6.91 -13.11
CA ALA A 92 26.33 6.45 -13.71
C ALA A 92 26.69 7.20 -15.00
N ALA A 93 25.70 7.51 -15.84
CA ALA A 93 25.90 8.30 -17.06
C ALA A 93 26.23 9.78 -16.77
N ALA A 94 25.62 10.36 -15.74
CA ALA A 94 25.90 11.72 -15.30
C ALA A 94 27.31 11.84 -14.69
N ASP A 95 27.71 10.88 -13.86
CA ASP A 95 29.06 10.79 -13.29
C ASP A 95 30.11 10.65 -14.40
N ALA A 96 29.88 9.77 -15.38
CA ALA A 96 30.76 9.61 -16.54
C ALA A 96 30.89 10.92 -17.34
N LYS A 97 29.78 11.62 -17.59
CA LYS A 97 29.78 12.91 -18.30
C LYS A 97 30.52 13.99 -17.52
N SER A 98 30.36 14.06 -16.19
CA SER A 98 31.07 14.99 -15.32
C SER A 98 32.59 14.76 -15.31
N SER A 99 33.02 13.49 -15.31
CA SER A 99 34.44 13.11 -15.34
C SER A 99 35.13 13.36 -16.70
N SER A 100 34.33 13.44 -17.78
CA SER A 100 34.82 13.68 -19.14
C SER A 100 34.84 15.16 -19.55
N SER A 101 34.32 16.07 -18.72
CA SER A 101 34.36 17.51 -19.00
C SER A 101 35.74 18.05 -18.63
N PRO A 102 36.60 18.43 -19.59
CA PRO A 102 37.85 19.11 -19.24
C PRO A 102 37.51 20.41 -18.52
N ALA A 103 38.15 20.61 -17.37
CA ALA A 103 38.15 21.91 -16.71
C ALA A 103 38.68 22.94 -17.71
N VAL A 104 37.79 23.83 -18.15
CA VAL A 104 38.15 25.05 -18.88
C VAL A 104 38.44 26.13 -17.84
#